data_AF-A0A4S2FFS9-F1
#
_entry.id   AF-A0A4S2FFS9-F1
#
_cell.length_a   1.000
_cell.length_b   1.000
_cell.length_c   1.000
_cell.angle_alpha   90.00
_cell.angle_beta   90.00
_cell.angle_gamma   90.00
#
_symmetry.space_group_name_H-M   'P 1'
#
loop_
_entity.id
_entity.type
_entity.pdbx_description
1 polymer ?
#
loop_
_entity_poly.entity_id
_entity_poly.type
_entity_poly.pdbx_seq_one_letter_code
_entity_poly.pdbx_strand_id
1 'polypeptide(L)'
;MTLALQGRIGARMFQTSIGSKRDSLWLSGWLRRLIKNQEWGVGMTHGILVGYDHFTDANIFWQHLDEAASLRKEGKLWIAPLADVAAYQAESDTLQMKVKRKKEKLVVTAKVALDKQLYRQPLTLIIEGTIKEARQDHRPLMVIRREGYSLIDIQPHGGTITMRL
;
A
#
# COMPACT_ATOMS: atom_id res chain seq x y z
N MET A 1 12.22 1.93 24.55
CA MET A 1 12.11 1.18 23.28
C MET A 1 13.46 1.28 22.56
N THR A 2 14.48 0.55 23.04
CA THR A 2 15.00 -0.76 22.59
C THR A 2 15.81 -0.72 21.27
N LEU A 3 17.13 -0.90 21.42
CA LEU A 3 18.17 -1.06 20.39
C LEU A 3 17.79 -1.99 19.22
N ALA A 4 16.90 -2.96 19.45
CA ALA A 4 16.46 -3.96 18.48
C ALA A 4 15.65 -3.40 17.28
N LEU A 5 15.04 -2.21 17.43
CA LEU A 5 14.26 -1.57 16.36
C LEU A 5 15.03 -0.48 15.60
N GLN A 6 16.28 -0.20 15.99
CA GLN A 6 17.09 0.81 15.32
C GLN A 6 17.33 0.41 13.86
N GLY A 7 16.99 1.31 12.94
CA GLY A 7 17.11 1.05 11.49
C GLY A 7 16.09 0.05 10.93
N ARG A 8 15.05 -0.33 11.68
CA ARG A 8 13.98 -1.21 11.20
C ARG A 8 12.73 -0.41 10.84
N ILE A 9 12.01 -0.88 9.83
CA ILE A 9 10.74 -0.30 9.37
C ILE A 9 9.60 -1.17 9.86
N GLY A 10 8.82 -0.62 10.78
CA GLY A 10 7.69 -1.31 11.39
C GLY A 10 8.12 -2.46 12.30
N ALA A 11 7.17 -2.87 13.14
CA ALA A 11 7.22 -4.13 13.86
C ALA A 11 5.85 -4.79 13.67
N ARG A 12 5.81 -6.13 13.63
CA ARG A 12 4.54 -6.85 13.52
C ARG A 12 3.76 -6.71 14.83
N MET A 13 2.86 -5.74 14.88
CA MET A 13 2.00 -5.47 16.05
C MET A 13 0.74 -6.34 16.08
N PHE A 14 0.29 -6.81 14.92
CA PHE A 14 -0.85 -7.71 14.77
C PHE A 14 -0.61 -8.69 13.62
N GLN A 15 -1.35 -9.81 13.63
CA GLN A 15 -1.35 -10.79 12.54
C GLN A 15 -2.69 -11.52 12.46
N THR A 16 -3.02 -11.98 11.27
CA THR A 16 -4.08 -12.95 11.01
C THR A 16 -3.45 -14.32 10.80
N SER A 17 -3.83 -15.29 11.63
CA SER A 17 -3.43 -16.69 11.42
C SER A 17 -4.10 -17.25 10.16
N ILE A 18 -3.29 -17.82 9.27
CA ILE A 18 -3.67 -18.50 8.03
C ILE A 18 -3.21 -19.95 8.19
N GLY A 19 -4.12 -20.81 8.63
CA GLY A 19 -3.81 -22.21 8.97
C GLY A 19 -4.92 -22.83 9.83
N SER A 20 -4.78 -24.12 10.13
CA SER A 20 -5.70 -24.87 11.01
C SER A 20 -7.17 -24.73 10.59
N LYS A 21 -8.01 -24.24 11.51
CA LYS A 21 -9.46 -23.99 11.39
C LYS A 21 -9.90 -22.95 10.35
N ARG A 22 -8.99 -22.38 9.54
CA ARG A 22 -9.35 -21.41 8.50
C ARG A 22 -9.61 -22.14 7.19
N ASP A 23 -10.88 -22.23 6.81
CA ASP A 23 -11.31 -22.75 5.52
C ASP A 23 -11.27 -21.67 4.42
N SER A 24 -11.52 -22.08 3.18
CA SER A 24 -11.52 -21.18 2.02
C SER A 24 -12.55 -20.06 2.15
N LEU A 25 -13.72 -20.35 2.75
CA LEU A 25 -14.77 -19.34 2.94
C LEU A 25 -14.32 -18.23 3.88
N TRP A 26 -13.69 -18.60 5.00
CA TRP A 26 -13.18 -17.65 5.97
C TRP A 26 -12.07 -16.79 5.37
N LEU A 27 -11.14 -17.39 4.62
CA LEU A 27 -10.01 -16.68 3.99
C LEU A 27 -10.49 -15.71 2.90
N SER A 28 -11.45 -16.09 2.06
CA SER A 28 -12.07 -15.18 1.09
C SER A 28 -12.82 -14.06 1.81
N GLY A 29 -13.57 -14.38 2.87
CA GLY A 29 -14.26 -13.40 3.70
C GLY A 29 -13.30 -12.38 4.33
N TRP A 30 -12.12 -12.81 4.75
CA TRP A 30 -11.08 -11.92 5.27
C TRP A 30 -10.56 -10.94 4.21
N LEU A 31 -10.23 -11.42 3.00
CA LEU A 31 -9.81 -10.55 1.89
C LEU A 31 -10.89 -9.52 1.53
N ARG A 32 -12.14 -9.95 1.41
CA ARG A 32 -13.28 -9.07 1.13
C ARG A 32 -13.48 -8.02 2.21
N ARG A 33 -13.31 -8.38 3.48
CA ARG A 33 -13.39 -7.44 4.60
C ARG A 33 -12.30 -6.37 4.50
N LEU A 34 -11.05 -6.76 4.26
CA LEU A 34 -9.94 -5.81 4.12
C LEU A 34 -10.24 -4.79 3.02
N ILE A 35 -10.68 -5.26 1.85
CA ILE A 35 -11.04 -4.40 0.72
C ILE A 35 -12.21 -3.48 1.07
N LYS A 36 -13.29 -4.03 1.62
CA LYS A 36 -14.51 -3.27 1.97
C LYS A 36 -14.21 -2.17 2.99
N ASN A 37 -13.36 -2.45 3.97
CA ASN A 37 -13.04 -1.53 5.05
C ASN A 37 -11.84 -0.63 4.73
N GLN A 38 -11.20 -0.78 3.57
CA GLN A 38 -9.97 -0.07 3.21
C GLN A 38 -8.84 -0.28 4.23
N GLU A 39 -8.74 -1.51 4.76
CA GLU A 39 -7.74 -1.92 5.75
C GLU A 39 -6.59 -2.68 5.09
N TRP A 40 -5.42 -2.66 5.73
CA TRP A 40 -4.33 -3.59 5.44
C TRP A 40 -4.29 -4.73 6.46
N GLY A 41 -3.70 -5.86 6.09
CA GLY A 41 -3.61 -7.05 6.93
C GLY A 41 -2.30 -7.79 6.76
N VAL A 42 -1.87 -8.50 7.80
CA VAL A 42 -0.67 -9.35 7.77
C VAL A 42 -1.10 -10.79 7.97
N GLY A 43 -0.94 -11.60 6.92
CA GLY A 43 -1.09 -13.04 7.02
C GLY A 43 0.13 -13.68 7.68
N MET A 44 -0.08 -14.60 8.61
CA MET A 44 0.96 -15.46 9.16
C MET A 44 0.55 -16.91 8.93
N THR A 45 1.40 -17.67 8.25
CA THR A 45 1.22 -19.11 8.01
C THR A 45 2.45 -19.86 8.50
N HIS A 46 2.24 -21.09 8.98
CA HIS A 46 3.32 -22.02 9.29
C HIS A 46 3.51 -22.98 8.11
N GLY A 47 4.75 -23.18 7.68
CA GLY A 47 5.12 -24.19 6.67
C GLY A 47 5.22 -25.59 7.28
N ILE A 48 4.12 -26.10 7.86
CA ILE A 48 4.08 -27.41 8.54
C ILE A 48 3.07 -28.35 7.89
N LEU A 49 3.44 -29.63 7.80
CA LEU A 49 2.57 -30.68 7.23
C LEU A 49 1.75 -31.42 8.31
N VAL A 50 2.22 -31.40 9.56
CA VAL A 50 1.60 -32.07 10.70
C VAL A 50 1.68 -31.17 11.93
N GLY A 51 0.75 -31.35 12.88
CA GLY A 51 0.71 -30.59 14.13
C GLY A 51 -0.48 -29.62 14.21
N TYR A 52 -0.47 -28.71 15.18
CA TYR A 52 -1.65 -27.93 15.55
C TYR A 52 -2.16 -26.95 14.48
N ASP A 53 -1.27 -26.42 13.62
CA ASP A 53 -1.60 -25.32 12.70
C ASP A 53 -1.56 -25.67 11.20
N HIS A 54 -1.38 -26.95 10.84
CA HIS A 54 -1.43 -27.37 9.45
C HIS A 54 -2.83 -27.19 8.86
N PHE A 55 -2.91 -26.95 7.55
CA PHE A 55 -4.18 -27.01 6.83
C PHE A 55 -4.65 -28.47 6.72
N THR A 56 -5.96 -28.68 6.80
CA THR A 56 -6.58 -29.98 6.52
C THR A 56 -6.39 -30.41 5.05
N ASP A 57 -6.35 -29.44 4.14
CA ASP A 57 -6.00 -29.61 2.73
C ASP A 57 -5.12 -28.42 2.29
N ALA A 58 -3.95 -28.70 1.72
CA ALA A 58 -3.05 -27.69 1.19
C ALA A 58 -3.70 -26.83 0.09
N ASN A 59 -4.70 -27.35 -0.63
CA ASN A 59 -5.44 -26.59 -1.64
C ASN A 59 -6.16 -25.36 -1.07
N ILE A 60 -6.52 -25.36 0.22
CA ILE A 60 -7.13 -24.19 0.87
C ILE A 60 -6.18 -22.98 0.80
N PHE A 61 -4.89 -23.21 1.07
CA PHE A 61 -3.89 -22.16 1.00
C PHE A 61 -3.65 -21.71 -0.44
N TRP A 62 -3.56 -22.64 -1.40
CA TRP A 62 -3.39 -22.31 -2.82
C TRP A 62 -4.56 -21.49 -3.36
N GLN A 63 -5.79 -21.88 -3.07
CA GLN A 63 -6.99 -21.12 -3.45
C GLN A 63 -6.97 -19.69 -2.87
N HIS A 64 -6.54 -19.53 -1.61
CA HIS A 64 -6.40 -18.21 -1.00
C HIS A 64 -5.36 -17.34 -1.73
N LEU A 65 -4.21 -17.90 -2.09
CA LEU A 65 -3.18 -17.19 -2.85
C LEU A 65 -3.65 -16.83 -4.26
N ASP A 66 -4.38 -17.71 -4.94
CA ASP A 66 -4.94 -17.47 -6.26
C ASP A 66 -5.98 -16.34 -6.24
N GLU A 67 -6.87 -16.33 -5.24
CA GLU A 67 -7.84 -15.24 -5.06
C GLU A 67 -7.12 -13.90 -4.80
N ALA A 68 -6.15 -13.88 -3.88
CA ALA A 68 -5.36 -12.68 -3.59
C ALA A 68 -4.60 -12.18 -4.83
N ALA A 69 -4.04 -13.09 -5.63
CA ALA A 69 -3.36 -12.77 -6.87
C ALA A 69 -4.32 -12.21 -7.93
N SER A 70 -5.55 -12.74 -8.04
CA SER A 70 -6.58 -12.19 -8.93
C SER A 70 -6.96 -10.77 -8.51
N LEU A 71 -7.25 -10.56 -7.22
CA LEU A 71 -7.58 -9.24 -6.68
C LEU A 71 -6.45 -8.22 -6.90
N ARG A 72 -5.20 -8.66 -6.82
CA ARG A 72 -4.04 -7.83 -7.18
C ARG A 72 -4.03 -7.47 -8.66
N LYS A 73 -4.25 -8.43 -9.58
CA LYS A 73 -4.32 -8.17 -11.02
C LYS A 73 -5.44 -7.21 -11.38
N GLU A 74 -6.56 -7.28 -10.66
CA GLU A 74 -7.70 -6.37 -10.81
C GLU A 74 -7.47 -4.98 -10.18
N GLY A 75 -6.33 -4.75 -9.53
CA GLY A 75 -6.02 -3.48 -8.86
C GLY A 75 -6.82 -3.24 -7.58
N LYS A 76 -7.44 -4.28 -7.01
CA LYS A 76 -8.24 -4.21 -5.77
C LYS A 76 -7.42 -4.46 -4.51
N LEU A 77 -6.26 -5.10 -4.64
CA LEU A 77 -5.39 -5.45 -3.52
C LEU A 77 -3.93 -5.11 -3.84
N TRP A 78 -3.26 -4.45 -2.91
CA TRP A 78 -1.82 -4.31 -2.94
C TRP A 78 -1.21 -5.38 -2.02
N ILE A 79 -0.31 -6.20 -2.57
CA ILE A 79 0.42 -7.24 -1.83
C ILE A 79 1.89 -6.85 -1.84
N ALA A 80 2.46 -6.67 -0.66
CA ALA A 80 3.85 -6.26 -0.48
C ALA A 80 4.43 -6.84 0.82
N PRO A 81 5.78 -6.88 0.96
CA PRO A 81 6.42 -7.15 2.24
C PRO A 81 5.90 -6.24 3.36
N LEU A 82 5.86 -6.76 4.59
CA LEU A 82 5.40 -5.99 5.77
C LEU A 82 6.14 -4.65 5.92
N ALA A 83 7.45 -4.63 5.67
CA ALA A 83 8.24 -3.41 5.75
C ALA A 83 7.76 -2.34 4.77
N ASP A 84 7.36 -2.72 3.55
CA ASP A 84 6.89 -1.77 2.54
C ASP A 84 5.52 -1.20 2.91
N VAL A 85 4.60 -2.04 3.38
CA VAL A 85 3.29 -1.59 3.86
C VAL A 85 3.44 -0.66 5.06
N ALA A 86 4.30 -1.02 6.02
CA ALA A 86 4.55 -0.20 7.20
C ALA A 86 5.24 1.14 6.86
N ALA A 87 6.18 1.14 5.91
CA ALA A 87 6.79 2.38 5.42
C ALA A 87 5.75 3.27 4.72
N TYR A 88 4.98 2.72 3.79
CA TYR A 88 3.95 3.46 3.07
C TYR A 88 2.94 4.10 4.03
N GLN A 89 2.45 3.35 5.01
CA GLN A 89 1.53 3.87 6.02
C GLN A 89 2.16 5.02 6.81
N ALA A 90 3.38 4.85 7.32
CA ALA A 90 4.06 5.90 8.07
C ALA A 90 4.35 7.15 7.22
N GLU A 91 4.77 6.97 5.97
CA GLU A 91 5.01 8.05 5.02
C GLU A 91 3.72 8.79 4.68
N SER A 92 2.62 8.07 4.46
CA SER A 92 1.30 8.63 4.22
C SER A 92 0.76 9.39 5.43
N ASP A 93 0.83 8.81 6.63
CA ASP A 93 0.31 9.41 7.87
C ASP A 93 1.04 10.69 8.28
N THR A 94 2.32 10.78 7.93
CA THR A 94 3.17 11.94 8.25
C THR A 94 3.34 12.92 7.10
N LEU A 95 2.72 12.64 5.94
CA LEU A 95 2.78 13.48 4.76
C LEU A 95 2.13 14.84 5.03
N GLN A 96 2.92 15.90 4.85
CA GLN A 96 2.42 17.27 4.85
C GLN A 96 2.42 17.80 3.42
N MET A 97 1.26 18.28 2.96
CA MET A 97 1.08 18.82 1.62
C MET A 97 0.70 20.30 1.63
N LYS A 98 1.29 21.05 0.70
CA LYS A 98 0.85 22.41 0.36
C LYS A 98 0.47 22.46 -1.11
N VAL A 99 -0.77 22.84 -1.39
CA VAL A 99 -1.31 22.94 -2.74
C VAL A 99 -1.50 24.41 -3.11
N LYS A 100 -1.00 24.81 -4.28
CA LYS A 100 -1.20 26.15 -4.85
C LYS A 100 -1.74 26.04 -6.26
N ARG A 101 -2.88 26.65 -6.52
CA ARG A 101 -3.43 26.77 -7.88
C ARG A 101 -2.91 28.03 -8.56
N LYS A 102 -2.42 27.89 -9.79
CA LYS A 102 -1.95 28.98 -10.65
C LYS A 102 -2.54 28.79 -12.04
N LYS A 103 -3.64 29.49 -12.35
CA LYS A 103 -4.39 29.33 -13.62
C LYS A 103 -4.75 27.85 -13.87
N GLU A 104 -4.26 27.27 -14.95
CA GLU A 104 -4.46 25.87 -15.36
C GLU A 104 -3.42 24.90 -14.77
N LYS A 105 -2.65 25.33 -13.76
CA LYS A 105 -1.64 24.51 -13.10
C LYS A 105 -1.93 24.36 -11.62
N LEU A 106 -1.70 23.16 -11.10
CA LEU A 106 -1.55 22.89 -9.67
C LEU A 106 -0.07 22.71 -9.36
N VAL A 107 0.40 23.34 -8.29
CA VAL A 107 1.74 23.17 -7.76
C VAL A 107 1.61 22.63 -6.36
N VAL A 108 2.17 21.45 -6.12
CA VAL A 108 2.11 20.73 -4.86
C VAL A 108 3.51 20.56 -4.31
N THR A 109 3.68 20.86 -3.04
CA THR A 109 4.88 20.52 -2.28
C THR A 109 4.49 19.47 -1.25
N ALA A 110 5.12 18.30 -1.33
CA ALA A 110 5.01 17.21 -0.36
C ALA A 110 6.23 17.25 0.56
N LYS A 111 6.03 16.97 1.86
CA LYS A 111 7.12 16.81 2.82
C LYS A 111 6.77 15.71 3.81
N VAL A 112 7.67 14.75 3.95
CA VAL A 112 7.63 13.71 4.98
C VAL A 112 8.78 13.94 5.96
N ALA A 113 8.49 13.88 7.26
CA ALA A 113 9.47 14.10 8.33
C ALA A 113 10.06 12.78 8.86
N LEU A 114 10.39 11.86 7.95
CA LEU A 114 10.98 10.55 8.25
C LEU A 114 12.38 10.44 7.64
N ASP A 115 13.15 9.46 8.10
CA ASP A 115 14.49 9.19 7.57
C ASP A 115 14.40 8.67 6.13
N LYS A 116 14.85 9.48 5.17
CA LYS A 116 14.86 9.17 3.73
C LYS A 116 15.66 7.93 3.33
N GLN A 117 16.54 7.41 4.20
CA GLN A 117 17.27 6.16 3.94
C GLN A 117 16.40 4.94 4.22
N LEU A 118 15.46 5.06 5.15
CA LEU A 118 14.55 3.99 5.55
C LEU A 118 13.21 4.11 4.81
N TYR A 119 12.64 5.31 4.79
CA TYR A 119 11.33 5.62 4.24
C TYR A 119 11.49 6.21 2.84
N ARG A 120 10.96 5.50 1.85
CA ARG A 120 11.14 5.81 0.42
C ARG A 120 10.07 5.16 -0.46
N GLN A 121 8.93 4.80 0.13
CA GLN A 121 7.83 4.23 -0.64
C GLN A 121 7.18 5.32 -1.48
N PRO A 122 6.98 5.12 -2.79
CA PRO A 122 6.18 6.03 -3.59
C PRO A 122 4.77 6.16 -2.97
N LEU A 123 4.27 7.38 -2.85
CA LEU A 123 2.91 7.65 -2.37
C LEU A 123 1.98 7.98 -3.54
N THR A 124 0.77 7.44 -3.53
CA THR A 124 -0.22 7.75 -4.56
C THR A 124 -1.05 8.96 -4.16
N LEU A 125 -1.04 10.01 -4.97
CA LEU A 125 -1.98 11.13 -4.85
C LEU A 125 -3.23 10.86 -5.67
N ILE A 126 -4.39 11.09 -5.06
CA ILE A 126 -5.69 11.10 -5.73
C ILE A 126 -6.09 12.56 -5.95
N ILE A 127 -6.33 12.94 -7.20
CA ILE A 127 -6.72 14.31 -7.57
C ILE A 127 -8.06 14.26 -8.27
N GLU A 128 -9.04 14.99 -7.75
CA GLU A 128 -10.34 15.15 -8.40
C GLU A 128 -10.19 15.83 -9.77
N GLY A 129 -10.88 15.30 -10.77
CA GLY A 129 -10.83 15.75 -12.15
C GLY A 129 -9.68 15.15 -12.97
N THR A 130 -9.51 15.72 -14.16
CA THR A 130 -8.55 15.25 -15.16
C THR A 130 -7.25 16.02 -15.07
N ILE A 131 -6.15 15.30 -14.84
CA ILE A 131 -4.79 15.84 -14.97
C ILE A 131 -4.25 15.46 -16.34
N LYS A 132 -3.80 16.44 -17.12
CA LYS A 132 -3.20 16.21 -18.46
C LYS A 132 -1.75 15.76 -18.36
N GLU A 133 -0.99 16.39 -17.48
CA GLU A 133 0.43 16.12 -17.30
C GLU A 133 0.81 16.34 -15.84
N ALA A 134 1.70 15.50 -15.32
CA ALA A 134 2.28 15.66 -14.00
C ALA A 134 3.80 15.51 -14.08
N ARG A 135 4.51 16.29 -13.27
CA ARG A 135 5.96 16.22 -13.12
C ARG A 135 6.34 16.37 -11.66
N GLN A 136 7.39 15.66 -11.23
CA GLN A 136 8.07 15.91 -9.95
C GLN A 136 9.55 16.14 -10.23
N ASP A 137 10.10 17.25 -9.73
CA ASP A 137 11.48 17.65 -10.02
C ASP A 137 11.80 17.65 -11.51
N HIS A 138 10.87 18.19 -12.31
CA HIS A 138 10.91 18.26 -13.76
C HIS A 138 10.82 16.91 -14.51
N ARG A 139 10.85 15.78 -13.79
CA ARG A 139 10.68 14.44 -14.36
C ARG A 139 9.19 14.14 -14.58
N PRO A 140 8.79 13.60 -15.74
CA PRO A 140 7.40 13.23 -15.99
C PRO A 140 6.96 12.11 -15.05
N LEU A 141 5.73 12.23 -14.55
CA LEU A 141 5.04 11.18 -13.80
C LEU A 141 3.96 10.55 -14.68
N MET A 142 3.73 9.26 -14.50
CA MET A 142 2.59 8.57 -15.12
C MET A 142 1.30 9.10 -14.49
N VAL A 143 0.35 9.51 -15.33
CA VAL A 143 -0.98 9.94 -14.89
C VAL A 143 -1.99 8.87 -15.29
N ILE A 144 -2.58 8.22 -14.29
CA ILE A 144 -3.67 7.28 -14.49
C ILE A 144 -4.98 8.05 -14.39
N ARG A 145 -5.76 8.07 -15.46
CA ARG A 145 -7.07 8.74 -15.50
C ARG A 145 -8.17 7.73 -15.23
N ARG A 146 -9.12 8.14 -14.41
CA ARG A 146 -10.34 7.43 -14.07
C ARG A 146 -11.52 8.40 -14.22
N GLU A 147 -12.72 7.86 -14.19
CA GLU A 147 -13.91 8.69 -14.19
C GLU A 147 -13.94 9.55 -12.92
N GLY A 148 -13.95 10.87 -13.07
CA GLY A 148 -14.01 11.82 -11.97
C GLY A 148 -12.69 12.12 -11.23
N TYR A 149 -11.60 11.36 -11.46
CA TYR A 149 -10.32 11.61 -10.79
C TYR A 149 -9.10 11.10 -11.57
N SER A 150 -7.92 11.56 -11.17
CA SER A 150 -6.61 11.14 -11.67
C SER A 150 -5.72 10.68 -10.53
N LEU A 151 -4.84 9.71 -10.81
CA LEU A 151 -3.84 9.19 -9.87
C LEU A 151 -2.44 9.48 -10.40
N ILE A 152 -1.53 9.84 -9.49
CA ILE A 152 -0.10 9.93 -9.74
C ILE A 152 0.67 9.37 -8.55
N ASP A 153 1.77 8.67 -8.80
CA ASP A 153 2.69 8.27 -7.75
C ASP A 153 3.80 9.30 -7.62
N ILE A 154 4.12 9.69 -6.38
CA ILE A 154 5.13 10.69 -6.05
C ILE A 154 6.20 10.09 -5.15
N GLN A 155 7.40 10.62 -5.24
CA GLN A 155 8.45 10.38 -4.25
C GLN A 155 8.21 11.29 -3.04
N PRO A 156 8.02 10.74 -1.82
CA PRO A 156 7.69 11.55 -0.63
C PRO A 156 8.82 12.51 -0.21
N HIS A 157 10.06 12.15 -0.53
CA HIS A 157 11.25 12.99 -0.32
C HIS A 157 11.71 13.72 -1.59
N GLY A 158 10.91 13.65 -2.67
CA GLY A 158 11.13 14.45 -3.87
C GLY A 158 10.72 15.91 -3.67
N GLY A 159 11.08 16.76 -4.62
CA GLY A 159 10.71 18.16 -4.59
C GLY A 159 9.35 18.44 -5.21
N THR A 160 9.26 19.55 -5.92
CA THR A 160 7.96 20.14 -6.28
C THR A 160 7.26 19.33 -7.36
N ILE A 161 5.97 19.06 -7.13
CA ILE A 161 5.07 18.41 -8.08
C ILE A 161 4.30 19.49 -8.83
N THR A 162 4.34 19.47 -10.15
CA THR A 162 3.58 20.38 -11.02
C THR A 162 2.63 19.56 -11.88
N MET A 163 1.35 19.93 -11.85
CA MET A 163 0.29 19.28 -12.62
C MET A 163 -0.42 20.28 -13.50
N ARG A 164 -0.80 19.87 -14.70
CA ARG A 164 -1.61 20.63 -15.64
C ARG A 164 -3.04 20.06 -15.64
N LEU A 165 -4.01 20.93 -15.41
CA LEU A 165 -5.45 20.62 -15.49
C LEU A 165 -5.90 20.48 -16.95
#